data_AF-A0A3P7J8S0-F1
#
_entry.id   AF-A0A3P7J8S0-F1
#
_cell.length_a   1.000
_cell.length_b   1.000
_cell.length_c   1.000
_cell.angle_alpha   90.00
_cell.angle_beta   90.00
_cell.angle_gamma   90.00
#
_symmetry.space_group_name_H-M   'P 1'
#
loop_
_entity.id
_entity.type
_entity.pdbx_description
1 polymer ?
#
loop_
_entity_poly.entity_id
_entity_poly.type
_entity_poly.pdbx_seq_one_letter_code
_entity_poly.pdbx_strand_id
1 'polypeptide(L)'
;MSVKRKSSRVNTGMKLVGIKTVDDQFKTAVAPLCESIAMRNKLEAALVEWQEECGLGPAGTIRQGIPTPPSSPSAGSETSRSQEVVPSFMIESDEKNFPVIIVNGQIPDQVQRTFQKLKVLIAHCVATLGHADNLLTKIEESIKHISESHNELAHLCLESGLKGQKATRAAENFTWNLRLAFCTLGG
;
A
#
# COMPACT_ATOMS: atom_id res chain seq x y z
N MET A 1 -44.92 -0.90 -15.86
CA MET A 1 -43.71 -1.71 -16.09
C MET A 1 -42.52 -0.77 -16.24
N SER A 2 -41.67 -0.62 -15.22
CA SER A 2 -40.45 0.19 -15.32
C SER A 2 -39.28 -0.65 -14.83
N VAL A 3 -38.59 -1.29 -15.78
CA VAL A 3 -37.39 -2.06 -15.50
C VAL A 3 -36.25 -1.10 -15.20
N LYS A 4 -36.04 -0.81 -13.92
CA LYS A 4 -34.91 -0.06 -13.39
C LYS A 4 -33.65 -0.89 -13.64
N ARG A 5 -32.97 -0.64 -14.77
CA ARG A 5 -31.67 -1.23 -15.07
C ARG A 5 -30.67 -0.72 -14.03
N LYS A 6 -30.39 -1.56 -13.04
CA LYS A 6 -29.43 -1.32 -11.97
C LYS A 6 -28.04 -1.35 -12.61
N SER A 7 -27.57 -0.18 -13.04
CA SER A 7 -26.20 0.01 -13.52
C SER A 7 -25.28 -0.27 -12.34
N SER A 8 -24.53 -1.37 -12.42
CA SER A 8 -23.51 -1.80 -11.49
C SER A 8 -22.42 -0.73 -11.43
N ARG A 9 -22.51 0.19 -10.46
CA ARG A 9 -21.38 1.02 -10.06
C ARG A 9 -20.28 0.07 -9.60
N VAL A 10 -19.24 -0.05 -10.41
CA VAL A 10 -18.02 -0.79 -10.05
C VAL A 10 -17.39 -0.04 -8.88
N ASN A 11 -16.98 -0.78 -7.84
CA ASN A 11 -16.62 -0.33 -6.50
C ASN A 11 -15.44 0.69 -6.43
N THR A 12 -14.86 1.05 -7.57
CA THR A 12 -13.80 2.05 -7.76
C THR A 12 -14.29 3.45 -8.11
N GLY A 13 -15.57 3.64 -8.47
CA GLY A 13 -16.06 4.91 -9.03
C GLY A 13 -15.87 5.06 -10.55
N MET A 14 -15.40 3.99 -11.21
CA MET A 14 -15.35 3.87 -12.67
C MET A 14 -16.76 3.82 -13.28
N LYS A 15 -16.91 4.42 -14.45
CA LYS A 15 -18.14 4.50 -15.25
C LYS A 15 -18.06 3.53 -16.42
N LEU A 16 -19.19 2.93 -16.80
CA LEU A 16 -19.24 2.12 -18.02
C LEU A 16 -19.07 3.01 -19.25
N VAL A 17 -18.11 2.67 -20.10
CA VAL A 17 -17.90 3.31 -21.40
C VAL A 17 -18.99 2.87 -22.38
N GLY A 18 -19.48 1.63 -22.25
CA GLY A 18 -20.52 1.08 -23.12
C GLY A 18 -19.96 0.35 -24.35
N ILE A 19 -18.65 0.08 -24.34
CA ILE A 19 -17.94 -0.72 -25.32
C ILE A 19 -17.38 -1.92 -24.57
N LYS A 20 -17.83 -3.13 -24.91
CA LYS A 20 -17.57 -4.34 -24.11
C LYS A 20 -16.08 -4.59 -23.88
N THR A 21 -15.27 -4.50 -24.94
CA THR A 21 -13.82 -4.72 -24.88
C THR A 21 -13.13 -3.74 -23.93
N VAL A 22 -13.47 -2.45 -24.04
CA VAL A 22 -12.95 -1.38 -23.17
C VAL A 22 -13.42 -1.55 -21.73
N ASP A 23 -14.69 -1.85 -21.51
CA ASP A 23 -15.25 -2.07 -20.17
C ASP A 23 -14.58 -3.29 -19.50
N ASP A 24 -14.26 -4.34 -20.26
CA ASP A 24 -13.57 -5.52 -19.74
C ASP A 24 -12.09 -5.21 -19.41
N GLN A 25 -11.39 -4.37 -20.19
CA GLN A 25 -10.04 -3.89 -19.85
C GLN A 25 -10.00 -3.05 -18.56
N PHE A 26 -10.97 -2.15 -18.35
CA PHE A 26 -11.03 -1.41 -17.10
C PHE A 26 -11.31 -2.35 -15.91
N LYS A 27 -12.14 -3.39 -16.07
CA LYS A 27 -12.37 -4.38 -15.01
C LYS A 27 -11.11 -5.16 -14.66
N THR A 28 -10.28 -5.54 -15.63
CA THR A 28 -9.03 -6.24 -15.35
C THR A 28 -8.03 -5.34 -14.60
N ALA A 29 -8.06 -4.03 -14.87
CA ALA A 29 -7.22 -3.05 -14.17
C ALA A 29 -7.66 -2.80 -12.71
N VAL A 30 -8.94 -3.01 -12.36
CA VAL A 30 -9.47 -2.70 -11.01
C VAL A 30 -8.79 -3.52 -9.92
N ALA A 31 -8.64 -4.83 -10.12
CA ALA A 31 -8.08 -5.71 -9.09
C ALA A 31 -6.67 -5.30 -8.64
N PRO A 32 -5.68 -5.13 -9.54
CA PRO A 32 -4.34 -4.74 -9.13
C PRO A 32 -4.28 -3.31 -8.56
N LEU A 33 -5.13 -2.39 -9.04
CA LEU A 33 -5.24 -1.05 -8.45
C LEU A 33 -5.76 -1.10 -7.01
N CYS A 34 -6.81 -1.88 -6.73
CA CYS A 34 -7.34 -2.06 -5.38
C CYS A 34 -6.32 -2.71 -4.45
N GLU A 35 -5.57 -3.70 -4.93
CA GLU A 35 -4.52 -4.36 -4.17
C GLU A 35 -3.41 -3.37 -3.80
N SER A 36 -2.99 -2.51 -4.73
CA SER A 36 -1.96 -1.48 -4.51
C SER A 36 -2.38 -0.50 -3.41
N ILE A 37 -3.61 0.02 -3.51
CA ILE A 37 -4.19 0.92 -2.51
C ILE A 37 -4.27 0.24 -1.14
N ALA A 38 -4.72 -1.02 -1.11
CA ALA A 38 -4.83 -1.76 0.15
C ALA A 38 -3.48 -1.98 0.82
N MET A 39 -2.42 -2.27 0.05
CA MET A 39 -1.06 -2.39 0.59
C MET A 39 -0.54 -1.07 1.13
N ARG A 40 -0.70 0.03 0.37
CA ARG A 40 -0.33 1.38 0.84
C ARG A 40 -1.04 1.73 2.14
N ASN A 41 -2.37 1.58 2.17
CA ASN A 41 -3.16 1.92 3.36
C ASN A 41 -2.77 1.08 4.59
N LYS A 42 -2.44 -0.20 4.41
CA LYS A 42 -1.96 -1.06 5.52
C LYS A 42 -0.61 -0.58 6.06
N LEU A 43 0.31 -0.21 5.16
CA LEU A 43 1.62 0.30 5.53
C LEU A 43 1.49 1.65 6.28
N GLU A 44 0.68 2.57 5.74
CA GLU A 44 0.41 3.87 6.37
C GLU A 44 -0.24 3.70 7.74
N ALA A 45 -1.24 2.83 7.87
CA ALA A 45 -1.88 2.56 9.15
C ALA A 45 -0.90 2.01 10.18
N ALA A 46 -0.07 1.03 9.80
CA ALA A 46 0.95 0.47 10.68
C ALA A 46 2.01 1.51 11.08
N LEU A 47 2.36 2.43 10.18
CA LEU A 47 3.29 3.52 10.48
C LEU A 47 2.69 4.49 11.49
N VAL A 48 1.43 4.88 11.32
CA VAL A 48 0.71 5.77 12.25
C VAL A 48 0.58 5.12 13.62
N GLU A 49 0.14 3.86 13.70
CA GLU A 49 0.06 3.13 14.98
C GLU A 49 1.41 3.05 15.70
N TRP A 50 2.51 2.86 14.94
CA TRP A 50 3.85 2.84 15.50
C TRP A 50 4.29 4.23 16.00
N GLN A 51 4.03 5.28 15.22
CA GLN A 51 4.32 6.67 15.62
C GLN A 51 3.58 7.03 16.91
N GLU A 52 2.30 6.67 17.03
CA GLU A 52 1.49 6.91 18.22
C GLU A 52 2.04 6.19 19.47
N GLU A 53 2.46 4.93 19.35
CA GLU A 53 3.08 4.19 20.47
C GLU A 53 4.43 4.82 20.89
N CYS A 54 5.17 5.42 19.95
CA CYS A 54 6.39 6.17 20.22
C CYS A 54 6.13 7.60 20.75
N GLY A 55 4.88 8.07 20.78
CA GLY A 55 4.54 9.46 21.11
C GLY A 55 5.02 10.48 20.06
N LEU A 56 5.24 10.03 18.82
CA LEU A 56 5.66 10.87 17.71
C LEU A 56 4.45 11.51 17.01
N GLY A 57 4.63 12.72 16.49
CA GLY A 57 3.66 13.32 15.57
C GLY A 57 3.72 12.67 14.17
N PRO A 58 2.80 13.04 13.26
CA PRO A 58 2.72 12.46 11.91
C PRO A 58 4.00 12.60 11.06
N ALA A 59 4.82 13.61 11.33
CA ALA A 59 6.11 13.84 10.68
C ALA A 59 7.29 13.11 11.38
N GLY A 60 7.02 12.32 12.41
CA GLY A 60 8.02 11.60 13.18
C GLY A 60 8.66 10.48 12.37
N THR A 61 9.97 10.39 12.43
CA THR A 61 10.74 9.39 11.67
C THR A 61 10.97 8.11 12.48
N ILE A 62 11.22 7.00 11.78
CA ILE A 62 11.56 5.71 12.42
C ILE A 62 12.73 5.88 13.39
N ARG A 63 13.74 6.68 13.02
CA ARG A 63 14.92 6.96 13.86
C ARG A 63 14.58 7.62 15.19
N GLN A 64 13.57 8.49 15.21
CA GLN A 64 13.17 9.22 16.42
C GLN A 64 12.39 8.34 17.41
N GLY A 65 11.74 7.28 16.93
CA GLY A 65 10.94 6.39 17.78
C GLY A 65 11.68 5.13 18.22
N ILE A 66 12.91 4.91 17.76
CA ILE A 66 13.76 3.83 18.29
C ILE A 66 14.31 4.30 19.65
N PRO A 67 13.92 3.67 20.76
CA PRO A 67 14.45 4.02 22.06
C PRO A 67 15.96 3.74 22.09
N THR A 68 16.74 4.67 22.63
CA THR A 68 18.17 4.41 22.84
C THR A 68 18.34 3.24 23.81
N PRO A 69 19.19 2.25 23.51
CA PRO A 69 19.49 1.19 24.47
C PRO A 69 20.00 1.84 25.76
N PRO A 70 19.63 1.32 26.94
CA PRO A 70 20.16 1.84 28.20
C PRO A 70 21.69 1.76 28.13
N SER A 71 22.35 2.91 28.22
CA SER A 71 23.81 2.96 28.35
C SER A 71 24.18 2.15 29.59
N SER A 72 24.96 1.08 29.42
CA SER A 72 25.52 0.33 30.55
C SER A 72 26.11 1.32 31.56
N PRO A 73 25.78 1.22 32.86
CA PRO A 73 26.44 2.06 33.85
C PRO A 73 27.95 1.76 33.76
N SER A 74 28.75 2.80 33.53
CA SER A 74 30.21 2.70 33.57
C SER A 74 30.61 1.92 34.82
N ALA A 75 31.37 0.84 34.62
CA ALA A 75 31.87 -0.04 35.66
C ALA A 75 32.64 0.78 36.71
N GLY A 76 31.96 1.10 37.79
CA GLY A 76 32.53 1.54 39.04
C GLY A 76 32.28 0.46 40.07
N SER A 77 33.37 -0.14 40.54
CA SER A 77 33.46 -1.00 41.72
C SER A 77 33.06 -2.47 41.57
N GLU A 78 34.09 -3.31 41.71
CA GLU A 78 34.05 -4.74 41.87
C GLU A 78 33.31 -5.10 43.17
N THR A 79 32.19 -5.84 43.11
CA THR A 79 31.76 -6.82 44.12
C THR A 79 30.59 -7.67 43.59
N SER A 80 30.87 -8.96 43.41
CA SER A 80 30.00 -10.14 43.38
C SER A 80 28.48 -9.99 43.62
N ARG A 81 27.65 -10.37 42.63
CA ARG A 81 26.62 -11.45 42.65
C ARG A 81 25.49 -11.17 41.64
N SER A 82 25.05 -12.24 40.98
CA SER A 82 24.00 -12.32 39.96
C SER A 82 24.38 -11.70 38.62
N GLN A 83 24.57 -12.55 37.60
CA GLN A 83 24.56 -12.14 36.20
C GLN A 83 23.13 -11.74 35.84
N GLU A 84 22.67 -10.60 36.35
CA GLU A 84 21.43 -9.99 35.89
C GLU A 84 21.64 -9.64 34.42
N VAL A 85 20.88 -10.31 33.54
CA VAL A 85 20.90 -10.05 32.11
C VAL A 85 20.47 -8.60 31.93
N VAL A 86 21.44 -7.71 31.67
CA VAL A 86 21.17 -6.30 31.39
C VAL A 86 20.26 -6.25 30.16
N PRO A 87 19.04 -5.68 30.28
CA PRO A 87 18.10 -5.66 29.18
C PRO A 87 18.68 -4.83 28.03
N SER A 88 18.74 -5.45 26.86
CA SER A 88 19.34 -4.84 25.66
C SER A 88 18.60 -5.28 24.41
N PHE A 89 18.76 -4.54 23.33
CA PHE A 89 18.22 -4.91 22.03
C PHE A 89 19.24 -4.63 20.93
N MET A 90 19.13 -5.36 19.83
CA MET A 90 19.94 -5.17 18.63
C MET A 90 19.05 -5.27 17.39
N ILE A 91 19.44 -4.58 16.33
CA ILE A 91 18.83 -4.71 15.01
C ILE A 91 19.83 -5.47 14.14
N GLU A 92 19.47 -6.68 13.74
CA GLU A 92 20.25 -7.51 12.81
C GLU A 92 19.52 -7.64 11.48
N SER A 93 20.21 -8.13 10.46
CA SER A 93 19.61 -8.51 9.18
C SER A 93 19.25 -9.99 9.19
N ASP A 94 18.08 -10.35 8.67
CA ASP A 94 17.75 -11.75 8.38
C ASP A 94 18.45 -12.27 7.12
N GLU A 95 18.16 -13.53 6.74
CA GLU A 95 18.69 -14.18 5.54
C GLU A 95 18.37 -13.44 4.23
N LYS A 96 17.31 -12.63 4.23
CA LYS A 96 16.86 -11.81 3.10
C LYS A 96 17.29 -10.35 3.23
N ASN A 97 18.18 -10.05 4.18
CA ASN A 97 18.72 -8.73 4.48
C ASN A 97 17.66 -7.72 4.97
N PHE A 98 16.59 -8.19 5.61
CA PHE A 98 15.58 -7.36 6.26
C PHE A 98 15.87 -7.16 7.75
N PRO A 99 15.56 -5.98 8.33
CA PRO A 99 15.84 -5.69 9.72
C PRO A 99 14.99 -6.54 10.68
N VAL A 100 15.63 -7.13 11.68
CA VAL A 100 15.00 -7.92 12.75
C VAL A 100 15.44 -7.38 14.10
N ILE A 101 14.47 -7.15 15.00
CA ILE A 101 14.72 -6.68 16.35
C ILE A 101 14.89 -7.89 17.28
N ILE A 102 16.11 -8.05 17.79
CA ILE A 102 16.49 -9.04 18.80
C ILE A 102 16.47 -8.36 20.16
N VAL A 103 15.77 -8.95 21.13
CA VAL A 103 15.63 -8.44 22.49
C VAL A 103 16.23 -9.45 23.45
N ASN A 104 17.13 -9.01 24.32
CA ASN A 104 17.77 -9.81 25.35
C ASN A 104 17.34 -9.30 26.73
N GLY A 105 16.89 -10.19 27.60
CA GLY A 105 16.38 -9.84 28.93
C GLY A 105 14.95 -9.26 28.91
N GLN A 106 14.46 -8.85 30.08
CA GLN A 106 13.14 -8.23 30.21
C GLN A 106 13.24 -6.71 30.03
N ILE A 107 12.71 -6.20 28.93
CA ILE A 107 12.57 -4.77 28.65
C ILE A 107 11.23 -4.24 29.19
N PRO A 108 11.10 -2.92 29.46
CA PRO A 108 9.84 -2.33 29.89
C PRO A 108 8.69 -2.58 28.91
N ASP A 109 7.48 -2.77 29.43
CA ASP A 109 6.28 -3.10 28.62
C ASP A 109 6.04 -2.10 27.48
N GLN A 110 6.24 -0.81 27.73
CA GLN A 110 6.10 0.23 26.70
C GLN A 110 7.07 -0.02 25.52
N VAL A 111 8.34 -0.29 25.80
CA VAL A 111 9.37 -0.58 24.78
C VAL A 111 9.03 -1.87 24.03
N GLN A 112 8.52 -2.87 24.74
CA GLN A 112 8.08 -4.11 24.13
C GLN A 112 6.92 -3.89 23.14
N ARG A 113 5.92 -3.08 23.50
CA ARG A 113 4.82 -2.71 22.59
C ARG A 113 5.32 -1.94 21.37
N THR A 114 6.21 -0.97 21.56
CA THR A 114 6.85 -0.23 20.46
C THR A 114 7.56 -1.18 19.49
N PHE A 115 8.32 -2.15 19.99
CA PHE A 115 9.00 -3.13 19.14
C PHE A 115 8.04 -4.09 18.45
N GLN A 116 6.95 -4.50 19.09
CA GLN A 116 5.92 -5.31 18.45
C GLN A 116 5.27 -4.56 17.28
N LYS A 117 4.91 -3.29 17.46
CA LYS A 117 4.37 -2.44 16.39
C LYS A 117 5.38 -2.21 15.26
N LEU A 118 6.67 -2.02 15.60
CA LEU A 118 7.74 -1.89 14.60
C LEU A 118 7.93 -3.18 13.80
N LYS A 119 7.85 -4.36 14.43
CA LYS A 119 7.89 -5.66 13.74
C LYS A 119 6.75 -5.81 12.75
N VAL A 120 5.53 -5.38 13.11
CA VAL A 120 4.37 -5.37 12.21
C VAL A 120 4.60 -4.44 11.03
N LEU A 121 5.11 -3.22 11.27
CA LEU A 121 5.46 -2.27 10.22
C LEU A 121 6.51 -2.85 9.25
N ILE A 122 7.58 -3.45 9.77
CA ILE A 122 8.61 -4.11 8.95
C ILE A 122 8.00 -5.24 8.12
N ALA A 123 7.14 -6.07 8.70
CA ALA A 123 6.46 -7.14 7.97
C ALA A 123 5.63 -6.60 6.80
N HIS A 124 4.95 -5.46 6.97
CA HIS A 124 4.25 -4.79 5.88
C HIS A 124 5.19 -4.22 4.82
N CYS A 125 6.35 -3.68 5.19
CA CYS A 125 7.39 -3.26 4.23
C CYS A 125 7.88 -4.45 3.40
N VAL A 126 8.22 -5.56 4.04
CA VAL A 126 8.70 -6.78 3.36
C VAL A 126 7.64 -7.34 2.42
N ALA A 127 6.38 -7.43 2.88
CA ALA A 127 5.29 -7.87 2.03
C ALA A 127 5.10 -6.94 0.82
N THR A 128 5.15 -5.63 1.03
CA THR A 128 5.04 -4.64 -0.06
C THR A 128 6.17 -4.81 -1.06
N LEU A 129 7.43 -4.90 -0.61
CA LEU A 129 8.58 -5.11 -1.49
C LEU A 129 8.46 -6.40 -2.30
N GLY A 130 7.98 -7.50 -1.69
CA GLY A 130 7.82 -8.77 -2.38
C GLY A 130 6.72 -8.80 -3.44
N HIS A 131 5.72 -7.91 -3.36
CA HIS A 131 4.58 -7.87 -4.29
C HIS A 131 4.62 -6.67 -5.23
N ALA A 132 5.41 -5.63 -4.91
CA ALA A 132 5.43 -4.36 -5.64
C ALA A 132 5.74 -4.53 -7.12
N ASP A 133 6.80 -5.29 -7.47
CA ASP A 133 7.21 -5.46 -8.86
C ASP A 133 6.12 -6.14 -9.70
N ASN A 134 5.56 -7.25 -9.19
CA ASN A 134 4.50 -7.97 -9.89
C ASN A 134 3.26 -7.10 -10.09
N LEU A 135 2.91 -6.32 -9.08
CA LEU A 135 1.76 -5.46 -9.12
C LEU A 135 1.96 -4.27 -10.06
N LEU A 136 3.15 -3.67 -10.04
CA LEU A 136 3.55 -2.61 -10.95
C LEU A 136 3.46 -3.10 -12.40
N THR A 137 4.01 -4.28 -12.72
CA THR A 137 3.91 -4.86 -14.06
C THR A 137 2.46 -5.05 -14.50
N LYS A 138 1.59 -5.61 -13.64
CA LYS A 138 0.15 -5.78 -13.96
C LYS A 138 -0.55 -4.45 -14.23
N ILE A 139 -0.20 -3.41 -13.46
CA ILE A 139 -0.76 -2.07 -13.61
C ILE A 139 -0.27 -1.44 -14.92
N GLU A 140 1.03 -1.53 -15.21
CA GLU A 140 1.63 -1.01 -16.46
C GLU A 140 1.04 -1.68 -17.70
N GLU A 141 0.91 -3.02 -17.70
CA GLU A 141 0.25 -3.77 -18.77
C GLU A 141 -1.21 -3.32 -18.96
N SER A 142 -1.95 -3.15 -17.87
CA SER A 142 -3.33 -2.67 -17.91
C SER A 142 -3.43 -1.26 -18.49
N ILE A 143 -2.56 -0.34 -18.06
CA ILE A 143 -2.50 1.04 -18.57
C ILE A 143 -2.16 1.05 -20.05
N LYS A 144 -1.20 0.22 -20.48
CA LYS A 144 -0.81 0.10 -21.88
C LYS A 144 -1.99 -0.33 -22.75
N HIS A 145 -2.70 -1.40 -22.38
CA HIS A 145 -3.87 -1.88 -23.12
C HIS A 145 -5.02 -0.86 -23.16
N ILE A 146 -5.27 -0.16 -22.05
CA ILE A 146 -6.27 0.91 -22.01
C ILE A 146 -5.86 2.04 -22.95
N SER A 147 -4.57 2.42 -22.96
CA SER A 147 -4.06 3.52 -23.79
C SER A 147 -4.09 3.20 -25.29
N GLU A 148 -3.81 1.95 -25.67
CA GLU A 148 -3.99 1.48 -27.06
C GLU A 148 -5.45 1.65 -27.51
N SER A 149 -6.39 1.30 -26.64
CA SER A 149 -7.82 1.40 -26.90
C SER A 149 -8.33 2.85 -26.97
N HIS A 150 -7.62 3.80 -26.37
CA HIS A 150 -7.90 5.23 -26.53
C HIS A 150 -7.69 5.68 -27.97
N ASN A 151 -6.62 5.22 -28.62
CA ASN A 151 -6.31 5.58 -30.01
C ASN A 151 -7.36 5.05 -30.98
N GLU A 152 -7.94 3.89 -30.67
CA GLU A 152 -8.98 3.23 -31.47
C GLU A 152 -10.41 3.59 -31.02
N LEU A 153 -10.58 4.42 -29.99
CA LEU A 153 -11.86 4.64 -29.32
C LEU A 153 -12.96 5.13 -30.27
N ALA A 154 -12.61 6.00 -31.21
CA ALA A 154 -13.55 6.50 -32.22
C ALA A 154 -14.05 5.37 -33.14
N HIS A 155 -13.16 4.46 -33.55
CA HIS A 155 -13.50 3.28 -34.34
C HIS A 155 -14.36 2.31 -33.54
N LEU A 156 -13.95 1.99 -32.31
CA LEU A 156 -14.68 1.10 -31.39
C LEU A 156 -16.09 1.62 -31.06
N CYS A 157 -16.27 2.94 -30.97
CA CYS A 157 -17.59 3.55 -30.83
C CYS A 157 -18.47 3.25 -32.05
N LEU A 158 -17.94 3.41 -33.26
CA LEU A 158 -18.68 3.15 -34.51
C LEU A 158 -19.06 1.67 -34.64
N GLU A 159 -18.13 0.75 -34.37
CA GLU A 159 -18.37 -0.70 -34.39
C GLU A 159 -19.41 -1.12 -33.34
N SER A 160 -19.39 -0.49 -32.17
CA SER A 160 -20.38 -0.72 -31.11
C SER A 160 -21.72 -0.02 -31.36
N GLY A 161 -21.89 0.65 -32.51
CA GLY A 161 -23.11 1.37 -32.88
C GLY A 161 -23.36 2.67 -32.09
N LEU A 162 -22.35 3.19 -31.38
CA LEU A 162 -22.41 4.45 -30.64
C LEU A 162 -22.13 5.62 -31.59
N LYS A 163 -23.09 6.55 -31.68
CA LYS A 163 -22.99 7.77 -32.50
C LYS A 163 -23.51 8.99 -31.76
N GLY A 164 -23.07 10.18 -32.19
CA GLY A 164 -23.49 11.46 -31.63
C GLY A 164 -23.25 11.53 -30.12
N GLN A 165 -24.26 11.98 -29.38
CA GLN A 165 -24.17 12.16 -27.92
C GLN A 165 -23.75 10.89 -27.15
N LYS A 166 -24.10 9.69 -27.65
CA LYS A 166 -23.69 8.42 -27.02
C LYS A 166 -22.18 8.18 -27.15
N ALA A 167 -21.61 8.50 -28.31
CA ALA A 167 -20.16 8.39 -28.53
C ALA A 167 -19.40 9.43 -27.70
N THR A 168 -19.91 10.68 -27.63
CA THR A 168 -19.34 11.72 -26.75
C THR A 168 -19.32 11.25 -25.29
N ARG A 169 -20.44 10.69 -24.80
CA ARG A 169 -20.52 10.19 -23.42
C ARG A 169 -19.59 9.00 -23.15
N ALA A 170 -19.39 8.12 -24.14
CA ALA A 170 -18.44 7.03 -24.02
C ALA A 170 -17.01 7.57 -23.87
N ALA A 171 -16.61 8.56 -24.68
CA ALA A 171 -15.32 9.22 -24.56
C ALA A 171 -15.14 9.93 -23.20
N GLU A 172 -16.15 10.63 -22.71
CA GLU A 172 -16.12 11.25 -21.38
C GLU A 172 -15.94 10.22 -20.25
N ASN A 173 -16.68 9.11 -20.32
CA ASN A 173 -16.57 8.03 -19.34
C ASN A 173 -15.19 7.35 -19.39
N PHE A 174 -14.64 7.17 -20.59
CA PHE A 174 -13.30 6.64 -20.78
C PHE A 174 -12.25 7.54 -20.10
N THR A 175 -12.27 8.84 -20.39
CA THR A 175 -11.36 9.82 -19.81
C THR A 175 -11.51 9.90 -18.28
N TRP A 176 -12.74 9.81 -17.77
CA TRP A 176 -12.99 9.74 -16.33
C TRP A 176 -12.32 8.53 -15.68
N ASN A 177 -12.47 7.34 -16.27
CA ASN A 177 -11.88 6.12 -15.74
C ASN A 177 -10.35 6.16 -15.79
N LEU A 178 -9.80 6.66 -16.89
CA LEU A 178 -8.37 6.84 -17.06
C LEU A 178 -7.82 7.75 -15.96
N ARG A 179 -8.46 8.91 -15.75
CA ARG A 179 -8.06 9.84 -14.69
C ARG A 179 -8.14 9.20 -13.31
N LEU A 180 -9.21 8.45 -13.03
CA LEU A 180 -9.37 7.76 -11.76
C LEU A 180 -8.24 6.76 -11.51
N ALA A 181 -7.90 5.95 -12.51
CA ALA A 181 -6.82 4.98 -12.45
C ALA A 181 -5.44 5.64 -12.21
N PHE A 182 -5.15 6.76 -12.88
CA PHE A 182 -3.90 7.49 -12.67
C PHE A 182 -3.84 8.22 -11.33
N CYS A 183 -4.93 8.84 -10.88
CA CYS A 183 -4.99 9.48 -9.57
C CYS A 183 -4.80 8.48 -8.43
N THR A 184 -5.21 7.22 -8.60
CA THR A 184 -4.96 6.17 -7.59
C THR A 184 -3.51 5.73 -7.50
N LEU A 185 -2.67 6.02 -8.50
CA LEU A 185 -1.25 5.62 -8.55
C LEU A 185 -0.29 6.73 -8.10
N GLY A 186 -0.66 8.00 -8.28
CA GLY A 186 0.20 9.15 -8.01
C GLY A 186 -0.08 9.89 -6.69
N GLY A 187 -0.78 9.26 -5.76
CA GLY A 187 -1.16 9.84 -4.45
C GLY A 187 -0.43 9.19 -3.30
#